data_AF-A0A1I2S3Z9-F1
#
_entry.id   AF-A0A1I2S3Z9-F1
#
_cell.length_a   1.000
_cell.length_b   1.000
_cell.length_c   1.000
_cell.angle_alpha   90.00
_cell.angle_beta   90.00
_cell.angle_gamma   90.00
#
_symmetry.space_group_name_H-M   'P 1'
#
loop_
_entity.id
_entity.type
_entity.pdbx_description
1 polymer ?
#
loop_
_entity_poly.entity_id
_entity_poly.type
_entity_poly.pdbx_seq_one_letter_code
_entity_poly.pdbx_strand_id
1 'polypeptide(L)'
;MADTASTTALEARTMALAGELRCLVCQNQSLADSHAPLALDLRDQIQRQLAQGRSEQQVVDFMVQRYGDFVLYEPPLNPSTALLWFGPLLLLAAGVVALRGFWRSKQ
;
A
#
# COMPACT_ATOMS: atom_id res chain seq x y z
N MET A 1 -35.85 -1.31 -3.40
CA MET A 1 -35.12 -1.39 -2.11
C MET A 1 -33.87 -2.28 -2.16
N ALA A 2 -33.75 -3.26 -3.07
CA ALA A 2 -32.52 -4.07 -3.22
C ALA A 2 -31.31 -3.31 -3.80
N ASP A 3 -31.54 -2.22 -4.55
CA ASP A 3 -30.48 -1.43 -5.18
C ASP A 3 -29.64 -0.61 -4.19
N THR A 4 -30.26 -0.07 -3.14
CA THR A 4 -29.55 0.79 -2.16
C THR A 4 -28.54 0.00 -1.34
N ALA A 5 -28.90 -1.22 -0.90
CA ALA A 5 -28.00 -2.07 -0.12
C ALA A 5 -26.76 -2.50 -0.93
N SER A 6 -26.96 -2.84 -2.21
CA SER A 6 -25.86 -3.22 -3.10
C SER A 6 -24.94 -2.03 -3.42
N THR A 7 -25.53 -0.84 -3.58
CA THR A 7 -24.78 0.42 -3.80
C THR A 7 -23.95 0.79 -2.58
N THR A 8 -24.52 0.76 -1.37
CA THR A 8 -23.79 1.05 -0.12
C THR A 8 -22.67 0.05 0.13
N ALA A 9 -22.89 -1.24 -0.13
CA ALA A 9 -21.85 -2.27 0.00
C ALA A 9 -20.69 -2.04 -1.00
N LEU A 10 -21.01 -1.69 -2.25
CA LEU A 10 -20.02 -1.38 -3.28
C LEU A 10 -19.21 -0.12 -2.92
N GLU A 11 -19.88 0.92 -2.43
CA GLU A 11 -19.23 2.15 -2.00
C GLU A 11 -18.31 1.90 -0.80
N ALA A 12 -18.75 1.13 0.20
CA ALA A 12 -17.92 0.75 1.34
C ALA A 12 -16.65 0.00 0.91
N ARG A 13 -16.76 -0.95 -0.02
CA ARG A 13 -15.61 -1.68 -0.57
C ARG A 13 -14.67 -0.77 -1.38
N THR A 14 -15.24 0.14 -2.15
CA THR A 14 -14.47 1.16 -2.89
C THR A 14 -13.67 2.02 -1.93
N MET A 15 -14.30 2.49 -0.85
CA MET A 15 -13.66 3.33 0.16
C MET A 15 -12.60 2.58 0.96
N ALA A 16 -12.83 1.30 1.29
CA ALA A 16 -11.83 0.45 1.92
C ALA A 16 -10.57 0.34 1.05
N LEU A 17 -10.74 0.01 -0.23
CA LEU A 17 -9.61 -0.12 -1.16
C LEU A 17 -8.92 1.22 -1.42
N ALA A 18 -9.68 2.32 -1.50
CA ALA A 18 -9.13 3.66 -1.63
C ALA A 18 -8.32 4.11 -0.39
N GLY A 19 -8.56 3.51 0.77
CA GLY A 19 -7.77 3.75 1.99
C GLY A 19 -6.38 3.10 1.93
N GLU A 20 -6.24 1.99 1.22
CA GLU A 20 -4.97 1.27 1.03
C GLU A 20 -4.07 1.90 -0.05
N LEU A 21 -4.62 2.82 -0.83
CA LEU A 21 -3.94 3.51 -1.93
C LEU A 21 -3.67 4.97 -1.56
N ARG A 22 -2.47 5.47 -1.84
CA ARG A 22 -2.13 6.88 -1.60
C ARG A 22 -2.46 7.78 -2.78
N CYS A 23 -2.80 9.04 -2.48
CA CYS A 23 -2.88 10.10 -3.47
C CYS A 23 -1.47 10.54 -3.91
N LEU A 24 -1.13 10.29 -5.17
CA LEU A 24 0.17 10.60 -5.77
C LEU A 24 0.48 12.10 -5.86
N VAL A 25 -0.55 12.94 -5.81
CA VAL A 25 -0.44 14.40 -5.95
C VAL A 25 -0.66 15.13 -4.63
N CYS A 26 -0.92 14.40 -3.54
CA CYS A 26 -1.23 14.97 -2.25
C CYS A 26 -0.09 14.71 -1.25
N GLN A 27 -0.03 15.54 -0.21
CA GLN A 27 0.93 15.36 0.87
C GLN A 27 0.42 14.33 1.88
N ASN A 28 0.90 13.09 1.77
CA ASN A 28 0.68 12.01 2.74
C ASN A 28 -0.81 11.73 3.04
N GLN A 29 -1.62 11.56 1.99
CA GLN A 29 -3.05 11.27 2.09
C GLN A 29 -3.41 10.02 1.28
N SER A 30 -4.41 9.28 1.75
CA SER A 30 -5.02 8.19 0.99
C SER A 30 -5.90 8.73 -0.15
N LEU A 31 -6.31 7.86 -1.08
CA LEU A 31 -7.34 8.21 -2.06
C LEU A 31 -8.69 8.40 -1.38
N ALA A 32 -8.97 7.66 -0.29
CA ALA A 32 -10.20 7.78 0.48
C ALA A 32 -10.37 9.18 1.11
N ASP A 33 -9.29 9.75 1.66
CA ASP A 33 -9.33 11.01 2.41
C ASP A 33 -9.12 12.26 1.53
N SER A 34 -8.49 12.08 0.37
CA SER A 34 -8.16 13.19 -0.53
C SER A 34 -9.35 13.65 -1.37
N HIS A 35 -9.43 14.97 -1.55
CA HIS A 35 -10.38 15.65 -2.44
C HIS A 35 -9.72 16.15 -3.73
N ALA A 36 -8.50 15.71 -4.04
CA ALA A 36 -7.84 16.08 -5.28
C ALA A 36 -8.61 15.50 -6.49
N PRO A 37 -8.64 16.19 -7.64
CA PRO A 37 -9.31 15.69 -8.85
C PRO A 37 -8.83 14.28 -9.23
N LEU A 38 -7.54 14.00 -9.10
CA LEU A 38 -6.97 12.67 -9.36
C LEU A 38 -7.52 11.60 -8.40
N ALA A 39 -7.73 11.94 -7.13
CA ALA A 39 -8.26 10.98 -6.16
C ALA A 39 -9.71 10.61 -6.45
N LEU A 40 -10.51 11.59 -6.90
CA LEU A 40 -11.89 11.36 -7.32
C LEU A 40 -11.95 10.46 -8.56
N ASP A 41 -11.14 10.74 -9.58
CA ASP A 41 -11.07 9.94 -10.80
C ASP A 41 -10.66 8.48 -10.51
N LEU A 42 -9.70 8.28 -9.61
CA LEU A 42 -9.23 6.95 -9.23
C LEU A 42 -10.28 6.18 -8.42
N ARG A 43 -10.99 6.83 -7.49
CA ARG A 43 -12.10 6.21 -6.73
C ARG A 43 -13.22 5.74 -7.65
N ASP A 44 -13.61 6.58 -8.60
CA ASP A 44 -14.59 6.25 -9.63
C ASP A 44 -14.10 5.09 -10.52
N GLN A 45 -12.80 5.03 -10.83
CA GLN A 45 -12.22 3.88 -11.54
C GLN A 45 -12.21 2.59 -10.71
N ILE A 46 -11.93 2.65 -9.41
CA ILE A 46 -12.03 1.51 -8.48
C ILE A 46 -13.48 1.01 -8.45
N GLN A 47 -14.43 1.91 -8.23
CA GLN A 47 -15.85 1.58 -8.15
C GLN A 47 -16.35 0.89 -9.43
N ARG A 48 -15.99 1.41 -10.61
CA ARG A 48 -16.32 0.77 -11.88
C ARG A 48 -15.78 -0.65 -11.99
N GLN A 49 -14.53 -0.88 -11.58
CA GLN A 49 -13.93 -2.20 -11.67
C GLN A 49 -14.57 -3.20 -10.70
N LEU A 50 -14.86 -2.77 -9.48
CA LEU A 50 -15.58 -3.59 -8.51
C LEU A 50 -17.01 -3.89 -8.98
N ALA A 51 -17.70 -2.92 -9.59
CA ALA A 51 -19.02 -3.11 -10.19
C ALA A 51 -18.99 -4.09 -11.38
N GLN A 52 -17.87 -4.18 -12.09
CA GLN A 52 -17.63 -5.18 -13.16
C GLN A 52 -17.32 -6.58 -12.62
N GLY A 53 -17.32 -6.78 -11.30
CA GLY A 53 -17.04 -8.06 -10.66
C GLY A 53 -15.56 -8.39 -10.52
N ARG A 54 -14.66 -7.41 -10.70
CA ARG A 54 -13.24 -7.61 -10.39
C ARG A 54 -13.03 -7.74 -8.88
N SER A 55 -12.05 -8.56 -8.51
CA SER A 55 -11.59 -8.66 -7.12
C SER A 55 -10.75 -7.45 -6.72
N GLU A 56 -10.69 -7.15 -5.43
CA GLU A 56 -9.89 -6.04 -4.88
C GLU A 56 -8.41 -6.15 -5.30
N GLN A 57 -7.85 -7.36 -5.25
CA GLN A 57 -6.48 -7.60 -5.68
C GLN A 57 -6.27 -7.29 -7.17
N GLN A 58 -7.20 -7.66 -8.05
CA GLN A 58 -7.12 -7.30 -9.46
C GLN A 58 -7.20 -5.79 -9.71
N VAL A 59 -7.96 -5.07 -8.89
CA VAL A 59 -8.03 -3.60 -8.97
C VAL A 59 -6.72 -2.98 -8.51
N VAL A 60 -6.15 -3.47 -7.41
CA VAL A 60 -4.84 -3.03 -6.91
C VAL A 60 -3.75 -3.32 -7.94
N ASP A 61 -3.71 -4.52 -8.49
CA ASP A 61 -2.73 -4.91 -9.53
C ASP A 61 -2.84 -4.00 -10.76
N PHE A 62 -4.07 -3.63 -11.16
CA PHE A 62 -4.28 -2.66 -12.24
C PHE A 62 -3.73 -1.28 -11.88
N MET A 63 -3.93 -0.81 -10.65
CA MET A 63 -3.39 0.47 -10.20
C MET A 63 -1.87 0.44 -10.14
N VAL A 64 -1.27 -0.60 -9.59
CA VAL A 64 0.19 -0.79 -9.52
C VAL A 64 0.80 -0.88 -10.91
N GLN A 65 0.16 -1.61 -11.84
CA GLN A 65 0.66 -1.72 -13.21
C GLN A 65 0.72 -0.36 -13.92
N ARG A 66 -0.18 0.57 -13.58
CA ARG A 66 -0.31 1.87 -14.26
C ARG A 66 0.42 3.00 -13.53
N TYR A 67 0.50 2.95 -12.21
CA TYR A 67 1.02 4.01 -11.35
C TYR A 67 2.25 3.60 -10.52
N GLY A 68 2.66 2.33 -10.58
CA GLY A 68 3.77 1.73 -9.85
C GLY A 68 3.43 1.34 -8.41
N ASP A 69 4.37 0.67 -7.73
CA ASP A 69 4.26 0.27 -6.31
C ASP A 69 4.02 1.48 -5.39
N PHE A 70 4.43 2.65 -5.86
CA PHE A 70 4.18 3.95 -5.25
C PHE A 70 2.70 4.30 -5.12
N VAL A 71 1.74 3.61 -5.74
CA VAL A 71 0.33 3.88 -5.46
C VAL A 71 -0.13 3.26 -4.14
N LEU A 72 0.55 2.21 -3.68
CA LEU A 72 0.25 1.55 -2.42
C LEU A 72 0.69 2.44 -1.26
N TYR A 73 -0.14 2.51 -0.22
CA TYR A 73 0.24 3.19 1.01
C TYR A 73 1.37 2.44 1.73
N GLU A 74 1.32 1.10 1.70
CA GLU A 74 2.36 0.22 2.23
C GLU A 74 3.16 -0.43 1.10
N PRO A 75 4.49 -0.27 1.07
CA PRO A 75 5.31 -0.87 0.02
C PRO A 75 5.30 -2.39 0.16
N PRO A 76 5.03 -3.16 -0.92
CA PRO A 76 4.95 -4.60 -0.84
C PRO A 76 6.33 -5.20 -0.52
N LEU A 77 6.33 -6.38 0.10
CA LEU A 77 7.55 -7.17 0.29
C LEU A 77 8.00 -7.74 -1.06
N ASN A 78 9.01 -7.13 -1.65
CA ASN A 78 9.62 -7.57 -2.90
C ASN A 78 11.17 -7.47 -2.79
N PRO A 79 11.94 -8.04 -3.74
CA PRO A 79 13.39 -8.02 -3.67
C PRO A 79 14.00 -6.62 -3.58
N SER A 80 13.34 -5.61 -4.17
CA SER A 80 13.78 -4.21 -4.14
C SER A 80 13.55 -3.55 -2.79
N THR A 81 12.46 -3.87 -2.10
CA THR A 81 12.14 -3.34 -0.76
C THR A 81 12.74 -4.19 0.36
N ALA A 82 13.19 -5.42 0.09
CA ALA A 82 13.68 -6.36 1.10
C ALA A 82 14.77 -5.75 2.00
N LEU A 83 15.69 -4.95 1.44
CA LEU A 83 16.72 -4.28 2.23
C LEU A 83 16.14 -3.29 3.25
N LEU A 84 15.05 -2.59 2.91
CA LEU A 84 14.38 -1.68 3.83
C LEU A 84 13.75 -2.45 5.02
N TRP A 85 13.19 -3.62 4.74
CA TRP A 85 12.53 -4.47 5.74
C TRP A 85 13.53 -5.20 6.65
N PHE A 86 14.61 -5.76 6.08
CA PHE A 86 15.60 -6.56 6.83
C PHE A 86 16.82 -5.75 7.29
N GLY A 87 17.04 -4.55 6.74
CA GLY A 87 18.17 -3.67 7.06
C GLY A 87 18.37 -3.43 8.55
N PRO A 88 17.32 -3.06 9.32
CA PRO A 88 17.45 -2.87 10.77
C PRO A 88 17.93 -4.12 11.52
N LEU A 89 17.43 -5.31 11.16
CA LEU A 89 17.83 -6.57 11.78
C LEU A 89 19.27 -6.94 11.43
N LEU A 90 19.67 -6.76 10.17
CA LEU A 90 21.05 -7.01 9.72
C LEU A 90 22.05 -6.09 10.42
N LEU A 91 21.70 -4.80 10.57
CA LEU A 91 22.53 -3.84 11.31
C LEU A 91 22.69 -4.23 12.78
N LEU A 92 21.60 -4.63 13.43
CA LEU A 92 21.63 -5.07 14.82
C LEU A 92 22.50 -6.33 14.97
N ALA A 93 22.32 -7.33 14.10
CA ALA A 93 23.12 -8.55 14.10
C ALA A 93 24.61 -8.25 13.90
N ALA A 94 24.95 -7.38 12.94
CA ALA A 94 26.32 -6.95 12.70
C ALA A 94 26.93 -6.25 13.93
N GLY A 95 26.17 -5.37 14.59
CA GLY A 95 26.58 -4.69 15.82
C GLY A 95 26.87 -5.65 16.96
N VAL A 96 26.00 -6.64 17.19
CA VAL A 96 26.19 -7.67 18.23
C VAL A 96 27.42 -8.53 17.97
N VAL A 97 27.63 -8.96 16.71
CA VAL A 97 28.81 -9.74 16.32
C VAL A 97 30.09 -8.95 16.53
N ALA A 98 30.12 -7.68 16.11
CA ALA A 98 31.27 -6.80 16.29
C ALA A 98 31.60 -6.60 17.78
N LEU A 99 30.59 -6.33 18.61
CA LEU A 99 30.77 -6.11 20.04
C LEU A 99 31.27 -7.37 20.75
N ARG A 100 30.71 -8.53 20.42
CA ARG A 100 31.15 -9.83 20.97
C ARG A 100 32.59 -10.16 20.54
N GLY A 101 32.95 -9.89 19.29
CA GLY A 101 34.32 -10.05 18.80
C GLY A 101 35.31 -9.17 19.55
N PHE A 102 34.98 -7.90 19.72
CA PHE A 102 35.80 -6.93 20.44
C PHE A 102 35.98 -7.27 21.94
N TRP A 103 34.92 -7.74 22.61
CA TRP A 103 35.01 -8.19 24.00
C TRP A 103 35.92 -9.42 24.13
N ARG A 104 35.79 -10.39 23.23
CA ARG A 104 36.64 -11.60 23.22
C ARG A 104 38.11 -11.29 22.93
N SER A 105 38.42 -10.24 22.19
CA SER A 105 39.81 -9.86 21.89
C SER A 105 40.46 -9.07 23.03
N LYS A 106 39.68 -8.49 23.95
CA LYS A 106 40.18 -7.63 25.03
C LYS A 106 40.22 -8.34 26.40
N GLN A 107 39.79 -9.59 26.45
CA GLN A 107 39.78 -10.48 27.61
C GLN A 107 40.88 -11.53 27.44
#